data_AF-A0A2E1AR06-F1
#
_entry.id   AF-A0A2E1AR06-F1
#
_cell.length_a   1.000
_cell.length_b   1.000
_cell.length_c   1.000
_cell.angle_alpha   90.00
_cell.angle_beta   90.00
_cell.angle_gamma   90.00
#
_symmetry.space_group_name_H-M   'P 1'
#
loop_
_entity.id
_entity.type
_entity.pdbx_description
1 polymer ?
#
loop_
_entity_poly.entity_id
_entity_poly.type
_entity_poly.pdbx_seq_one_letter_code
_entity_poly.pdbx_strand_id
1 'polypeptide(L)' 'MELSINKKYPSVYDLRERAKKKIPRFAFEYLDGGCNEDVNLHKNTSDIRDV' A
#
# COMPACT_ATOMS: atom_id res chain seq x y z
N MET A 1 13.52 19.39 20.60
CA MET A 1 13.36 19.40 19.13
C MET A 1 11.91 19.06 18.87
N GLU A 2 11.09 20.01 18.39
CA GLU A 2 9.69 19.70 18.06
C GLU A 2 9.64 18.87 16.77
N LEU A 3 9.01 17.69 16.84
CA LEU A 3 8.73 16.90 15.65
C LEU A 3 7.57 17.55 14.89
N SER A 4 7.85 18.11 13.71
CA SER A 4 6.81 18.53 12.78
C SER A 4 6.24 17.30 12.08
N ILE A 5 5.00 16.92 12.42
CA ILE A 5 4.31 15.78 11.81
C ILE A 5 3.59 16.24 10.53
N ASN A 6 3.91 15.58 9.42
CA ASN A 6 3.16 15.75 8.18
C ASN A 6 1.80 15.04 8.28
N LYS A 7 0.71 15.83 8.30
CA LYS A 7 -0.66 15.31 8.37
C LYS A 7 -1.20 14.76 7.04
N LYS A 8 -0.48 14.99 5.93
CA LYS A 8 -0.86 14.43 4.63
C LYS A 8 -0.46 12.96 4.61
N TYR A 9 -1.40 12.10 4.23
CA TYR A 9 -1.23 10.64 4.16
C TYR A 9 -1.15 9.96 5.55
N PRO A 10 -2.21 10.08 6.38
CA PRO A 10 -2.20 9.57 7.75
C PRO A 10 -2.15 8.03 7.86
N SER A 11 -2.36 7.30 6.77
CA SER A 11 -2.27 5.84 6.72
C SER A 11 -1.40 5.32 5.57
N VAL A 12 -1.00 4.04 5.66
CA VAL A 12 -0.32 3.33 4.57
C VAL A 12 -1.17 3.30 3.30
N TYR A 13 -2.50 3.23 3.44
CA TYR A 13 -3.42 3.30 2.31
C TYR A 13 -3.30 4.63 1.57
N ASP A 14 -3.22 5.74 2.30
CA ASP A 14 -3.08 7.07 1.69
C ASP A 14 -1.73 7.22 0.95
N LEU A 15 -0.67 6.61 1.49
CA LEU A 15 0.65 6.57 0.84
C LEU A 15 0.60 5.75 -0.47
N ARG A 16 -0.07 4.58 -0.45
CA ARG A 16 -0.28 3.74 -1.64
C ARG A 16 -1.06 4.48 -2.73
N GLU A 17 -2.14 5.18 -2.36
CA GLU A 17 -2.95 5.98 -3.30
C GLU A 17 -2.16 7.14 -3.91
N ARG A 18 -1.30 7.80 -3.14
CA ARG A 18 -0.38 8.81 -3.68
C ARG A 18 0.63 8.18 -4.65
N ALA A 19 1.18 7.01 -4.33
CA ALA A 19 2.13 6.31 -5.18
C ALA A 19 1.50 5.90 -6.52
N LYS A 20 0.28 5.37 -6.49
CA LYS A 20 -0.50 5.00 -7.69
C LYS A 20 -0.68 6.16 -8.68
N LYS A 21 -0.84 7.39 -8.17
CA LYS A 21 -0.99 8.60 -8.99
C LYS A 21 0.32 9.10 -9.60
N LYS A 22 1.48 8.68 -9.08
CA LYS A 22 2.80 9.20 -9.44
C LYS A 22 3.64 8.22 -10.26
N ILE A 23 3.48 6.92 -10.01
CA ILE A 23 4.28 5.87 -10.64
C ILE A 23 3.59 5.46 -11.95
N PRO A 24 4.35 5.26 -13.05
CA PRO A 24 3.80 4.70 -14.28
C PRO A 24 3.09 3.37 -14.02
N ARG A 25 1.95 3.15 -14.69
CA ARG A 25 1.06 2.01 -14.42
C ARG A 25 1.79 0.66 -14.34
N PHE A 26 2.63 0.33 -15.32
CA PHE A 26 3.34 -0.96 -15.34
C PHE A 26 4.24 -1.16 -14.10
N ALA A 27 4.93 -0.10 -13.67
CA ALA A 27 5.83 -0.15 -12.52
C ALA A 27 5.04 -0.20 -11.20
N PHE A 28 3.87 0.45 -11.16
CA PHE A 28 2.97 0.35 -10.02
C PHE A 28 2.37 -1.05 -9.91
N GLU A 29 1.89 -1.64 -11.01
CA GLU A 29 1.37 -3.01 -11.04
C GLU A 29 2.44 -4.03 -10.63
N TYR A 30 3.71 -3.86 -11.05
CA TYR A 30 4.82 -4.69 -10.60
C TYR A 30 5.10 -4.59 -9.09
N LEU A 31 4.95 -3.39 -8.51
CA LEU A 31 5.21 -3.14 -7.09
C LEU A 31 4.05 -3.58 -6.18
N ASP A 32 2.81 -3.36 -6.64
CA ASP A 32 1.60 -3.38 -5.81
C ASP A 32 0.76 -4.65 -5.99
N GLY A 33 0.96 -5.36 -7.11
CA GLY A 33 0.31 -6.62 -7.43
C GLY A 33 0.90 -7.80 -6.67
N GLY A 34 0.14 -8.88 -6.57
CA GLY A 34 0.58 -10.17 -6.08
C GLY A 34 0.92 -11.14 -7.22
N CYS A 35 1.04 -12.41 -6.86
CA CYS A 35 1.31 -13.49 -7.83
C CYS A 35 -0.01 -14.17 -8.22
N ASN A 36 -0.16 -14.53 -9.49
CA ASN A 36 -1.35 -15.18 -10.07
C ASN A 36 -2.64 -14.36 -9.80
N GLU A 37 -3.63 -14.91 -9.10
CA GLU A 37 -4.89 -14.23 -8.76
C GLU A 37 -4.85 -13.47 -7.40
N ASP A 38 -3.68 -13.00 -6.96
CA ASP A 38 -3.50 -12.24 -5.71
C ASP A 38 -3.96 -12.95 -4.42
N VAL A 39 -4.18 -14.28 -4.47
CA VAL A 39 -4.72 -15.08 -3.36
C VAL A 39 -3.92 -14.88 -2.07
N ASN A 40 -2.59 -14.93 -2.18
CA ASN A 40 -1.71 -14.77 -1.03
C ASN A 40 -1.67 -13.33 -0.50
N LEU A 41 -1.84 -12.33 -1.37
CA LEU A 41 -1.90 -10.93 -0.95
C LEU A 41 -3.14 -10.71 -0.07
N HIS A 42 -4.29 -11.24 -0.48
CA HIS A 42 -5.54 -11.19 0.28
C HIS A 42 -5.45 -12.01 1.58
N LYS A 43 -4.95 -13.24 1.51
CA LYS A 43 -4.81 -14.11 2.67
C LYS A 43 -3.92 -13.49 3.75
N ASN A 44 -2.73 -13.01 3.41
CA ASN A 44 -1.82 -12.36 4.37
C ASN A 44 -2.48 -11.16 5.06
N THR A 45 -3.23 -10.37 4.29
CA THR A 45 -3.97 -9.20 4.79
C THR A 45 -5.07 -9.62 5.76
N SER A 46 -5.80 -10.69 5.45
CA SER A 46 -6.88 -11.23 6.29
C SER A 46 -6.32 -11.83 7.57
N ASP A 47 -5.35 -12.74 7.47
CA ASP A 47 -4.79 -13.50 8.60
C ASP A 47 -4.17 -12.57 9.66
N ILE A 48 -3.50 -11.48 9.26
CA ILE A 48 -2.95 -10.47 10.19
C ILE A 48 -4.05 -9.69 10.94
N ARG A 49 -5.26 -9.59 10.38
CA ARG A 49 -6.38 -8.82 10.97
C ARG A 49 -7.31 -9.69 11.82
N ASP A 50 -7.19 -11.00 11.73
CA ASP A 50 -8.00 -11.98 12.46
C ASP A 50 -7.40 -12.36 13.83
N VAL A 51 -6.41 -11.59 14.32
CA VAL A 51 -5.74 -11.77 15.62
C VAL A 51 -6.37 -10.97 16.75
#